data_AF-A0A927D948-F1
#
_entry.id   AF-A0A927D948-F1
#
_cell.length_a   1.000
_cell.length_b   1.000
_cell.length_c   1.000
_cell.angle_alpha   90.00
_cell.angle_beta   90.00
_cell.angle_gamma   90.00
#
_symmetry.space_group_name_H-M   'P 1'
#
loop_
_entity.id
_entity.type
_entity.pdbx_description
1 polymer ?
#
loop_
_entity_poly.entity_id
_entity_poly.type
_entity_poly.pdbx_seq_one_letter_code
_entity_poly.pdbx_strand_id
1 'polypeptide(L)'
;MTFASPFIAAGIAVFAWWFFTGAILLVVRRADGGDAVAHGRNVFLSVPLLALGAAGVVVSASALTVTNAYVAFFSVLLIWGWIELAFLSGVITGSERRACPDGLTGAARFERAWRTISHHELLLLAALALITLATAGAENTIGFWTYVILFVARISAKLNLFFGVPRINTEFVPQPLQHLKSYFRQGPITAAFPIGVTFLSITAVCFAERWISATDPAATAGFALLTAMATLAAIEHWLMVVPLPDAKLWRWMLPSPPTTRQDIPDEL
;
A
#
# COMPACT_ATOMS: atom_id res chain seq x y z
N MET A 1 -10.91 -19.33 21.80
CA MET A 1 -10.46 -18.23 22.67
C MET A 1 -9.08 -17.66 22.31
N THR A 2 -8.19 -18.40 21.63
CA THR A 2 -6.85 -17.91 21.25
C THR A 2 -6.86 -16.77 20.21
N PHE A 3 -7.67 -16.86 19.15
CA PHE A 3 -7.74 -15.82 18.10
C PHE A 3 -8.41 -14.51 18.53
N ALA A 4 -9.05 -14.46 19.69
CA ALA A 4 -9.59 -13.22 20.26
C ALA A 4 -8.52 -12.38 20.96
N SER A 5 -7.31 -12.93 21.18
CA SER A 5 -6.22 -12.18 21.81
C SER A 5 -5.81 -11.01 20.90
N PRO A 6 -5.83 -9.77 21.41
CA PRO A 6 -5.49 -8.62 20.61
C PRO A 6 -4.01 -8.59 20.18
N PHE A 7 -3.12 -9.19 20.97
CA PHE A 7 -1.71 -9.33 20.60
C PHE A 7 -1.53 -10.26 19.41
N ILE A 8 -2.34 -11.33 19.32
CA ILE A 8 -2.33 -12.23 18.17
C ILE A 8 -2.90 -11.50 16.94
N ALA A 9 -3.98 -10.74 17.12
CA ALA A 9 -4.55 -9.90 16.06
C ALA A 9 -3.52 -8.90 15.52
N ALA A 10 -2.86 -8.13 16.39
CA ALA A 10 -1.81 -7.19 15.99
C ALA A 10 -0.63 -7.90 15.30
N GLY A 11 -0.19 -9.05 15.82
CA GLY A 11 0.85 -9.86 15.19
C GLY A 11 0.46 -10.35 13.79
N ILE A 12 -0.80 -10.73 13.60
CA ILE A 12 -1.36 -11.10 12.30
C ILE A 12 -1.36 -9.90 11.35
N ALA A 13 -1.77 -8.71 11.79
CA ALA A 13 -1.76 -7.51 10.95
C ALA A 13 -0.33 -7.15 10.52
N VAL A 14 0.63 -7.20 11.43
CA VAL A 14 2.05 -6.98 11.11
C VAL A 14 2.54 -8.02 10.11
N PHE A 15 2.30 -9.31 10.36
CA PHE A 15 2.68 -10.37 9.44
C PHE A 15 2.05 -10.18 8.06
N ALA A 16 0.74 -9.91 8.01
CA ALA A 16 0.01 -9.68 6.77
C ALA A 16 0.57 -8.48 6.00
N TRP A 17 0.83 -7.37 6.67
CA TRP A 17 1.45 -6.19 6.05
C TRP A 17 2.76 -6.53 5.34
N TRP A 18 3.69 -7.20 6.04
CA TRP A 18 4.98 -7.61 5.48
C TRP A 18 4.82 -8.66 4.38
N PHE A 19 3.97 -9.66 4.60
CA PHE A 19 3.73 -10.75 3.66
C PHE A 19 3.11 -10.27 2.36
N PHE A 20 2.03 -9.48 2.42
CA PHE A 20 1.35 -8.96 1.22
C PHE A 20 2.26 -8.02 0.44
N THR A 21 2.97 -7.11 1.12
CA THR A 21 3.93 -6.21 0.47
C THR A 21 5.03 -7.00 -0.23
N GLY A 22 5.64 -7.97 0.45
CA GLY A 22 6.68 -8.83 -0.11
C GLY A 22 6.17 -9.70 -1.27
N ALA A 23 4.98 -10.28 -1.15
CA ALA A 23 4.38 -11.14 -2.17
C ALA A 23 4.11 -10.35 -3.47
N ILE A 24 3.54 -9.15 -3.37
CA ILE A 24 3.28 -8.29 -4.53
C ILE A 24 4.59 -7.93 -5.22
N LEU A 25 5.61 -7.50 -4.45
CA LEU A 25 6.92 -7.16 -5.01
C LEU A 25 7.60 -8.36 -5.68
N LEU A 26 7.49 -9.55 -5.11
CA LEU A 26 8.04 -10.78 -5.69
C LEU A 26 7.38 -11.12 -7.03
N VAL A 27 6.04 -11.04 -7.10
CA VAL A 27 5.28 -11.31 -8.32
C VAL A 27 5.65 -10.31 -9.42
N VAL A 28 5.76 -9.03 -9.09
CA VAL A 28 6.12 -7.99 -10.04
C VAL A 28 7.56 -8.15 -10.51
N ARG A 29 8.51 -8.42 -9.61
CA ARG A 29 9.92 -8.65 -9.97
C ARG A 29 10.09 -9.88 -10.86
N ARG A 30 9.36 -10.96 -10.58
CA ARG A 30 9.38 -12.16 -11.43
C ARG A 30 8.82 -11.87 -12.83
N ALA A 31 7.88 -10.92 -12.95
CA ALA A 31 7.38 -10.46 -14.23
C ALA A 31 8.37 -9.52 -14.95
N ASP A 32 9.08 -8.65 -14.22
CA ASP A 32 10.12 -7.76 -14.79
C ASP A 32 11.27 -8.56 -15.45
N GLY A 33 11.56 -9.77 -14.95
CA GLY A 33 12.55 -10.68 -15.53
C GLY A 33 12.02 -11.64 -16.61
N GLY A 34 10.73 -11.57 -16.95
CA GLY A 34 10.08 -12.44 -17.94
C GLY A 34 9.63 -11.69 -19.20
N ASP A 35 8.85 -12.35 -20.07
CA ASP A 35 8.33 -11.75 -21.29
C ASP A 35 7.37 -10.57 -21.01
N ALA A 36 7.24 -9.64 -21.96
CA ALA A 36 6.39 -8.44 -21.84
C ALA A 36 4.91 -8.72 -21.49
N VAL A 37 4.42 -9.94 -21.71
CA VAL A 37 3.05 -10.39 -21.37
C VAL A 37 2.92 -10.85 -19.90
N ALA A 38 4.02 -11.09 -19.21
CA ALA A 38 4.05 -11.64 -17.85
C ALA A 38 3.31 -10.72 -16.84
N HIS A 39 3.43 -9.41 -17.00
CA HIS A 39 2.73 -8.43 -16.17
C HIS A 39 1.20 -8.55 -16.28
N GLY A 40 0.67 -8.58 -17.51
CA GLY A 40 -0.77 -8.73 -17.75
C GLY A 40 -1.32 -10.07 -17.29
N ARG A 41 -0.56 -11.15 -17.49
CA ARG A 41 -0.94 -12.50 -17.05
C ARG A 41 -1.07 -12.59 -15.53
N ASN A 42 -0.17 -12.00 -14.76
CA ASN A 42 -0.21 -12.04 -13.30
C ASN A 42 -1.41 -11.27 -12.72
N VAL A 43 -1.79 -10.15 -13.35
CA VAL A 43 -3.00 -9.41 -12.98
C VAL A 43 -4.26 -10.22 -13.29
N PHE A 44 -4.31 -10.88 -14.44
CA PHE A 44 -5.44 -11.73 -14.82
C PHE A 44 -5.58 -12.95 -13.89
N LEU A 45 -4.48 -13.64 -13.60
CA LEU A 45 -4.46 -14.80 -12.72
C LEU A 45 -4.83 -14.47 -11.27
N SER A 46 -4.70 -13.21 -10.85
CA SER A 46 -5.07 -12.76 -9.51
C SER A 46 -6.52 -12.24 -9.41
N VAL A 47 -7.28 -12.17 -10.51
CA VAL A 47 -8.72 -11.81 -10.49
C VAL A 47 -9.56 -12.71 -9.57
N PRO A 48 -9.32 -14.04 -9.48
CA PRO A 48 -10.02 -14.88 -8.50
C PRO A 48 -9.80 -14.43 -7.04
N LEU A 49 -8.63 -13.86 -6.71
CA LEU A 49 -8.35 -13.31 -5.37
C LEU A 49 -9.18 -12.06 -5.10
N LEU A 50 -9.36 -11.20 -6.11
CA LEU A 50 -10.26 -10.05 -6.02
C LEU A 50 -11.70 -10.50 -5.79
N ALA A 51 -12.18 -11.49 -6.55
CA ALA A 51 -13.53 -12.03 -6.40
C ALA A 51 -13.74 -12.66 -5.02
N LEU A 52 -12.75 -13.40 -4.53
CA LEU A 52 -12.77 -13.98 -3.18
C LEU A 52 -12.79 -12.90 -2.10
N GLY A 53 -12.00 -11.83 -2.25
CA GLY A 53 -12.05 -10.67 -1.36
C GLY A 53 -13.42 -9.98 -1.37
N ALA A 54 -14.00 -9.74 -2.54
CA ALA A 54 -15.33 -9.14 -2.65
C ALA A 54 -16.41 -9.99 -1.97
N ALA A 55 -16.40 -11.31 -2.21
CA ALA A 55 -17.31 -12.25 -1.54
C ALA A 55 -17.10 -12.25 -0.02
N GLY A 56 -15.84 -12.25 0.43
CA GLY A 56 -15.51 -12.25 1.85
C GLY A 56 -15.97 -10.98 2.58
N VAL A 57 -15.89 -9.79 1.96
CA VAL A 57 -16.44 -8.54 2.52
C VAL A 57 -17.96 -8.67 2.70
N VAL A 58 -18.68 -9.14 1.67
CA VAL A 58 -20.15 -9.26 1.73
C VAL A 58 -20.59 -10.27 2.80
N VAL A 59 -19.94 -11.43 2.86
CA VAL A 59 -20.28 -12.50 3.83
C VAL A 59 -19.97 -12.06 5.27
N SER A 60 -18.86 -11.36 5.47
CA SER A 60 -18.42 -10.95 6.82
C SER A 60 -19.11 -9.68 7.34
N ALA A 61 -19.84 -8.94 6.51
CA ALA A 61 -20.48 -7.68 6.89
C ALA A 61 -21.66 -7.87 7.86
N SER A 62 -22.42 -8.95 7.75
CA SER A 62 -23.72 -9.11 8.42
C SER A 62 -23.66 -9.22 9.94
N ALA A 63 -22.61 -9.84 10.49
CA ALA A 63 -22.49 -10.09 11.92
C ALA A 63 -21.08 -9.82 12.43
N LEU A 64 -20.96 -9.14 13.57
CA LEU A 64 -19.68 -8.93 14.22
C LEU A 64 -19.30 -10.16 15.05
N THR A 65 -18.49 -11.04 14.46
CA THR A 65 -17.86 -12.18 15.13
C THR A 65 -16.34 -12.13 14.94
N VAL A 66 -15.58 -12.80 15.81
CA VAL A 66 -14.11 -12.83 15.72
C VAL A 66 -13.67 -13.30 14.33
N THR A 67 -14.29 -14.37 13.83
CA THR A 67 -14.02 -14.90 12.48
C THR A 67 -14.34 -13.85 11.41
N ASN A 68 -15.50 -13.21 11.48
CA ASN A 68 -15.89 -12.21 10.49
C ASN A 68 -15.00 -10.97 10.51
N ALA A 69 -14.46 -10.57 11.66
CA ALA A 69 -13.50 -9.48 11.75
C ALA A 69 -12.21 -9.80 10.97
N TYR A 70 -11.65 -11.01 11.13
CA TYR A 70 -10.48 -11.44 10.37
C TYR A 70 -10.81 -11.65 8.88
N VAL A 71 -11.96 -12.24 8.56
CA VAL A 71 -12.38 -12.43 7.17
C VAL A 71 -12.52 -11.09 6.48
N ALA A 72 -13.18 -10.10 7.10
CA ALA A 72 -13.32 -8.75 6.55
C ALA A 72 -11.95 -8.09 6.31
N PHE A 73 -11.03 -8.21 7.28
CA PHE A 73 -9.68 -7.69 7.20
C PHE A 73 -8.89 -8.29 6.02
N PHE A 74 -8.78 -9.61 5.95
CA PHE A 74 -8.05 -10.27 4.87
C PHE A 74 -8.70 -10.08 3.50
N SER A 75 -10.03 -10.03 3.45
CA SER A 75 -10.78 -9.77 2.22
C SER A 75 -10.43 -8.42 1.62
N VAL A 76 -10.34 -7.39 2.47
CA VAL A 76 -9.90 -6.05 2.08
C VAL A 76 -8.45 -6.06 1.60
N LEU A 77 -7.54 -6.79 2.27
CA LEU A 77 -6.15 -6.93 1.82
C LEU A 77 -6.04 -7.61 0.46
N LEU A 78 -6.92 -8.57 0.14
CA LEU A 78 -6.95 -9.21 -1.18
C LEU A 78 -7.42 -8.25 -2.27
N ILE A 79 -8.50 -7.49 -2.01
CA ILE A 79 -8.99 -6.45 -2.93
C ILE A 79 -7.89 -5.42 -3.16
N TRP A 80 -7.31 -4.89 -2.08
CA TRP A 80 -6.24 -3.91 -2.13
C TRP A 80 -5.01 -4.45 -2.87
N GLY A 81 -4.57 -5.66 -2.52
CA GLY A 81 -3.39 -6.30 -3.12
C GLY A 81 -3.54 -6.53 -4.62
N TRP A 82 -4.74 -6.85 -5.10
CA TRP A 82 -5.01 -6.95 -6.53
C TRP A 82 -4.93 -5.59 -7.23
N ILE A 83 -5.53 -4.55 -6.66
CA ILE A 83 -5.47 -3.17 -7.21
C ILE A 83 -4.01 -2.68 -7.29
N GLU A 84 -3.24 -2.95 -6.24
CA GLU A 84 -1.82 -2.61 -6.16
C GLU A 84 -0.98 -3.39 -7.18
N LEU A 85 -1.22 -4.69 -7.32
CA LEU A 85 -0.56 -5.50 -8.34
C LEU A 85 -0.88 -5.01 -9.76
N ALA A 86 -2.12 -4.63 -10.02
CA ALA A 86 -2.55 -4.10 -11.32
C ALA A 86 -1.88 -2.76 -11.65
N PHE A 87 -1.67 -1.90 -10.64
CA PHE A 87 -0.94 -0.66 -10.78
C PHE A 87 0.56 -0.88 -11.02
N LEU A 88 1.21 -1.68 -10.16
CA LEU A 88 2.64 -1.98 -10.25
C LEU A 88 3.02 -2.71 -11.55
N SER A 89 2.09 -3.50 -12.09
CA SER A 89 2.26 -4.19 -13.38
C SER A 89 2.05 -3.28 -14.60
N GLY A 90 1.70 -2.00 -14.41
CA GLY A 90 1.48 -1.06 -15.51
C GLY A 90 0.16 -1.28 -16.29
N VAL A 91 -0.70 -2.20 -15.85
CA VAL A 91 -1.96 -2.54 -16.53
C VAL A 91 -3.00 -1.45 -16.31
N ILE A 92 -3.13 -1.01 -15.05
CA ILE A 92 -4.07 0.06 -14.65
C ILE A 92 -3.25 1.26 -14.19
N THR A 93 -2.68 1.98 -15.15
CA THR A 93 -2.00 3.26 -14.93
C THR A 93 -2.71 4.36 -15.70
N GLY A 94 -2.36 5.61 -15.41
CA GLY A 94 -2.92 6.77 -16.09
C GLY A 94 -2.65 6.81 -17.60
N SER A 95 -3.32 7.74 -18.27
CA SER A 95 -3.24 7.92 -19.73
C SER A 95 -1.90 8.49 -20.18
N GLU A 96 -1.20 9.18 -19.28
CA GLU A 96 0.15 9.68 -19.53
C GLU A 96 1.20 8.65 -19.10
N ARG A 97 2.05 8.22 -20.04
CA ARG A 97 3.13 7.24 -19.81
C ARG A 97 4.52 7.82 -20.09
N ARG A 98 4.59 9.10 -20.47
CA ARG A 98 5.85 9.80 -20.76
C ARG A 98 6.44 10.39 -19.49
N ALA A 99 7.77 10.51 -19.47
CA ALA A 99 8.49 11.24 -18.44
C ALA A 99 8.04 12.71 -18.40
N CYS A 100 8.13 13.34 -17.24
CA CYS A 100 7.79 14.75 -17.05
C CYS A 100 8.72 15.63 -17.92
N PRO A 101 8.17 16.48 -18.80
CA PRO A 101 8.96 17.49 -19.51
C PRO A 101 9.71 18.42 -18.56
N ASP A 102 10.93 18.79 -18.93
CA ASP A 102 11.75 19.75 -18.18
C ASP A 102 11.06 21.13 -18.14
N GLY A 103 11.06 21.77 -16.96
CA GLY A 103 10.53 23.12 -16.75
C GLY A 103 9.05 23.22 -16.34
N LEU A 104 8.31 22.10 -16.27
CA LEU A 104 6.94 22.12 -15.72
C LEU A 104 6.95 22.35 -14.20
N THR A 105 6.24 23.38 -13.75
CA THR A 105 6.12 23.74 -12.32
C THR A 105 4.67 23.92 -11.89
N GLY A 106 4.43 23.87 -10.57
CA GLY A 106 3.13 24.16 -9.97
C GLY A 106 1.99 23.24 -10.46
N ALA A 107 0.87 23.86 -10.82
CA ALA A 107 -0.36 23.16 -11.19
C ALA A 107 -0.25 22.32 -12.47
N ALA A 108 0.52 22.77 -13.47
CA ALA A 108 0.71 22.03 -14.72
C ALA A 108 1.47 20.71 -14.50
N ARG A 109 2.45 20.72 -13.59
CA ARG A 109 3.13 19.49 -13.14
C ARG A 109 2.19 18.57 -12.37
N PHE A 110 1.34 19.15 -11.49
CA PHE A 110 0.37 18.37 -10.72
C PHE A 110 -0.68 17.69 -11.60
N GLU A 111 -1.27 18.42 -12.54
CA GLU A 111 -2.26 17.86 -13.47
C GLU A 111 -1.64 16.71 -14.28
N ARG A 112 -0.40 16.88 -14.74
CA ARG A 112 0.29 15.83 -15.49
C ARG A 112 0.64 14.62 -14.63
N ALA A 113 1.10 14.83 -13.40
CA ALA A 113 1.30 13.76 -12.41
C ALA A 113 -0.01 13.04 -12.06
N TRP A 114 -1.13 13.77 -11.98
CA TRP A 114 -2.45 13.16 -11.81
C TRP A 114 -2.81 12.28 -13.01
N ARG A 115 -2.57 12.76 -14.24
CA ARG A 115 -2.83 11.99 -15.47
C ARG A 115 -2.00 10.71 -15.59
N THR A 116 -0.87 10.57 -14.90
CA THR A 116 -0.07 9.32 -14.90
C THR A 116 -0.62 8.25 -13.93
N ILE A 117 -1.46 8.63 -12.96
CA ILE A 117 -2.01 7.71 -11.95
C ILE A 117 -3.54 7.66 -11.91
N SER A 118 -4.22 8.53 -12.67
CA SER A 118 -5.67 8.77 -12.59
C SER A 118 -6.54 7.51 -12.61
N HIS A 119 -6.23 6.54 -13.47
CA HIS A 119 -7.02 5.32 -13.59
C HIS A 119 -6.93 4.45 -12.33
N HIS A 120 -5.75 4.40 -11.71
CA HIS A 120 -5.54 3.71 -10.45
C HIS A 120 -6.25 4.43 -9.29
N GLU A 121 -6.22 5.77 -9.25
CA GLU A 121 -6.96 6.53 -8.24
C GLU A 121 -8.47 6.35 -8.37
N LEU A 122 -9.00 6.36 -9.60
CA LEU A 122 -10.41 6.08 -9.86
C LEU A 122 -10.80 4.66 -9.46
N LEU A 123 -9.92 3.68 -9.69
CA LEU A 123 -10.15 2.30 -9.24
C LEU A 123 -10.16 2.19 -7.70
N LEU A 124 -9.25 2.87 -7.01
CA LEU A 124 -9.23 2.93 -5.54
C LEU A 124 -10.50 3.59 -4.99
N LEU A 125 -10.98 4.67 -5.62
CA LEU A 125 -12.22 5.34 -5.26
C LEU A 125 -13.45 4.46 -5.54
N ALA A 126 -13.48 3.77 -6.68
CA ALA A 126 -14.57 2.85 -7.02
C ALA A 126 -14.65 1.69 -6.01
N ALA A 127 -13.50 1.11 -5.65
CA ALA A 127 -13.45 0.06 -4.63
C ALA A 127 -13.86 0.58 -3.24
N LEU A 128 -13.49 1.82 -2.87
CA LEU A 128 -13.98 2.47 -1.64
C LEU A 128 -15.51 2.57 -1.65
N ALA A 129 -16.09 3.05 -2.75
CA ALA A 129 -17.54 3.20 -2.88
C ALA A 129 -18.27 1.86 -2.80
N LEU A 130 -17.75 0.82 -3.46
CA LEU A 130 -18.30 -0.54 -3.42
C LEU A 130 -18.22 -1.15 -2.02
N ILE A 131 -17.09 -1.01 -1.32
CA ILE A 131 -16.96 -1.49 0.06
C ILE A 131 -17.91 -0.73 0.97
N THR A 132 -18.00 0.60 0.84
CA THR A 132 -18.92 1.43 1.62
C THR A 132 -20.37 0.98 1.43
N LEU A 133 -20.78 0.71 0.18
CA LEU A 133 -22.11 0.21 -0.12
C LEU A 133 -22.35 -1.20 0.47
N ALA A 134 -21.37 -2.09 0.36
CA ALA A 134 -21.45 -3.44 0.90
C ALA A 134 -21.48 -3.48 2.43
N THR A 135 -20.89 -2.48 3.09
CA THR A 135 -20.85 -2.37 4.56
C THR A 135 -21.84 -1.33 5.10
N ALA A 136 -22.71 -0.76 4.26
CA ALA A 136 -23.68 0.24 4.70
C ALA A 136 -24.72 -0.41 5.63
N GLY A 137 -24.80 0.07 6.87
CA GLY A 137 -25.70 -0.52 7.88
C GLY A 137 -25.26 -1.90 8.39
N ALA A 138 -24.03 -2.32 8.10
CA ALA A 138 -23.47 -3.58 8.55
C ALA A 138 -23.06 -3.51 10.04
N GLU A 139 -23.19 -4.64 10.75
CA GLU A 139 -22.68 -4.76 12.12
C GLU A 139 -21.15 -4.79 12.17
N ASN A 140 -20.52 -5.41 11.16
CA ASN A 140 -19.07 -5.50 11.06
C ASN A 140 -18.50 -4.38 10.17
N THR A 141 -17.89 -3.38 10.80
CA THR A 141 -17.27 -2.23 10.13
C THR A 141 -15.75 -2.36 9.95
N ILE A 142 -15.13 -3.47 10.38
CA ILE A 142 -13.68 -3.66 10.36
C ILE A 142 -13.13 -3.62 8.93
N GLY A 143 -13.82 -4.24 7.97
CA GLY A 143 -13.39 -4.23 6.58
C GLY A 143 -13.38 -2.82 5.99
N PHE A 144 -14.43 -2.04 6.25
CA PHE A 144 -14.52 -0.64 5.82
C PHE A 144 -13.35 0.19 6.34
N TRP A 145 -13.12 0.17 7.66
CA TRP A 145 -12.03 0.97 8.26
C TRP A 145 -10.65 0.51 7.83
N THR A 146 -10.45 -0.80 7.61
CA THR A 146 -9.20 -1.33 7.06
C THR A 146 -8.91 -0.70 5.70
N TYR A 147 -9.91 -0.66 4.82
CA TYR A 147 -9.74 -0.09 3.49
C TYR A 147 -9.52 1.43 3.55
N VAL A 148 -10.24 2.14 4.43
CA VAL A 148 -10.07 3.59 4.62
C VAL A 148 -8.66 3.94 5.09
N ILE A 149 -8.10 3.18 6.05
CA ILE A 149 -6.72 3.38 6.52
C ILE A 149 -5.75 3.24 5.34
N LEU A 150 -5.86 2.16 4.57
CA LEU A 150 -5.02 1.91 3.40
C LEU A 150 -5.15 3.02 2.36
N PHE A 151 -6.39 3.42 2.05
CA PHE A 151 -6.70 4.47 1.09
C PHE A 151 -6.07 5.81 1.48
N VAL A 152 -6.30 6.27 2.71
CA VAL A 152 -5.76 7.55 3.18
C VAL A 152 -4.24 7.51 3.28
N ALA A 153 -3.67 6.43 3.81
CA ALA A 153 -2.21 6.25 3.87
C ALA A 153 -1.60 6.29 2.47
N ARG A 154 -2.25 5.68 1.47
CA ARG A 154 -1.79 5.66 0.08
C ARG A 154 -1.83 7.04 -0.57
N ILE A 155 -2.90 7.80 -0.38
CA ILE A 155 -3.01 9.18 -0.88
C ILE A 155 -1.95 10.06 -0.21
N SER A 156 -1.79 9.94 1.12
CA SER A 156 -0.79 10.71 1.87
C SER A 156 0.64 10.42 1.39
N ALA A 157 0.98 9.14 1.19
CA ALA A 157 2.27 8.72 0.63
C ALA A 157 2.53 9.32 -0.76
N LYS A 158 1.55 9.27 -1.67
CA LYS A 158 1.69 9.83 -3.03
C LYS A 158 1.88 11.35 -3.00
N LEU A 159 1.14 12.06 -2.15
CA LEU A 159 1.30 13.50 -1.97
C LEU A 159 2.68 13.84 -1.40
N ASN A 160 3.16 13.08 -0.41
CA ASN A 160 4.51 13.25 0.15
C ASN A 160 5.58 13.07 -0.93
N LEU A 161 5.49 12.05 -1.77
CA LEU A 161 6.41 11.84 -2.90
C LEU A 161 6.34 12.96 -3.95
N PHE A 162 5.17 13.54 -4.19
CA PHE A 162 4.97 14.61 -5.15
C PHE A 162 5.51 15.97 -4.68
N PHE A 163 5.21 16.34 -3.42
CA PHE A 163 5.63 17.61 -2.82
C PHE A 163 7.10 17.60 -2.42
N GLY A 164 7.55 16.48 -1.90
CA GLY A 164 8.95 16.20 -1.63
C GLY A 164 9.17 15.52 -0.30
N VAL A 165 10.00 14.48 -0.33
CA VAL A 165 10.51 13.79 0.86
C VAL A 165 12.02 13.59 0.74
N PRO A 166 12.75 13.55 1.88
CA PRO A 166 14.20 13.37 1.88
C PRO A 166 14.64 12.06 1.23
N ARG A 167 13.84 11.00 1.37
CA ARG A 167 14.18 9.68 0.87
C ARG A 167 13.09 9.11 -0.03
N ILE A 168 13.50 8.66 -1.21
CA ILE A 168 12.63 7.96 -2.16
C ILE A 168 13.31 6.66 -2.54
N ASN A 169 12.69 5.54 -2.21
CA ASN A 169 13.22 4.22 -2.56
C ASN A 169 12.84 3.88 -4.01
N THR A 170 13.50 4.55 -4.95
CA THR A 170 13.29 4.36 -6.40
C THR A 170 13.66 2.95 -6.88
N GLU A 171 14.38 2.16 -6.06
CA GLU A 171 14.74 0.77 -6.30
C GLU A 171 13.55 -0.21 -6.27
N PHE A 172 12.43 0.17 -5.63
CA PHE A 172 11.22 -0.67 -5.60
C PHE A 172 10.24 -0.36 -6.73
N VAL A 173 10.52 0.65 -7.56
CA VAL A 173 9.65 1.03 -8.68
C VAL A 173 9.87 0.06 -9.85
N PRO A 174 8.85 -0.70 -10.27
CA PRO A 174 8.92 -1.66 -11.38
C PRO A 174 9.21 -1.01 -12.73
N GLN A 175 9.65 -1.81 -13.72
CA GLN A 175 9.95 -1.32 -15.07
C GLN A 175 8.80 -0.53 -15.72
N PRO A 176 7.53 -0.98 -15.66
CA PRO A 176 6.41 -0.22 -16.24
C PRO A 176 6.20 1.17 -15.65
N LEU A 177 6.66 1.40 -14.41
CA LEU A 177 6.45 2.64 -13.67
C LEU A 177 7.69 3.54 -13.61
N GLN A 178 8.76 3.24 -14.36
CA GLN A 178 10.00 4.03 -14.35
C GLN A 178 9.74 5.50 -14.71
N HIS A 179 8.78 5.78 -15.60
CA HIS A 179 8.39 7.13 -15.97
C HIS A 179 7.91 7.98 -14.77
N LEU A 180 7.31 7.35 -13.73
CA LEU A 180 6.84 8.05 -12.54
C LEU A 180 7.98 8.66 -11.72
N LYS A 181 9.19 8.09 -11.80
CA LYS A 181 10.37 8.63 -11.07
C LYS A 181 10.64 10.09 -11.41
N SER A 182 10.38 10.51 -12.65
CA SER A 182 10.53 11.90 -13.10
C SER A 182 9.54 12.88 -12.44
N TYR A 183 8.43 12.38 -11.89
CA TYR A 183 7.43 13.17 -11.17
C TYR A 183 7.67 13.17 -9.65
N PHE A 184 8.61 12.38 -9.14
CA PHE A 184 8.98 12.38 -7.74
C PHE A 184 9.97 13.50 -7.45
N ARG A 185 9.84 14.15 -6.29
CA ARG A 185 10.76 15.22 -5.88
C ARG A 185 11.51 14.78 -4.63
N GLN A 186 12.83 14.63 -4.73
CA GLN A 186 13.67 14.55 -3.53
C GLN A 186 13.84 15.97 -2.98
N GLY A 187 13.54 16.19 -1.70
CA GLY A 187 13.52 17.53 -1.13
C GLY A 187 13.29 17.56 0.38
N PRO A 188 13.27 18.76 0.98
CA PRO A 188 13.01 18.91 2.41
C PRO A 188 11.58 18.47 2.74
N ILE A 189 11.35 18.17 4.02
CA ILE A 189 10.03 17.80 4.54
C ILE A 189 9.04 18.94 4.25
N THR A 190 7.96 18.62 3.55
CA THR A 190 6.86 19.55 3.28
C THR A 190 5.73 19.37 4.29
N ALA A 191 4.81 20.34 4.38
CA ALA A 191 3.68 20.29 5.33
C ALA A 191 2.75 19.07 5.14
N ALA A 192 2.78 18.41 3.98
CA ALA A 192 2.04 17.17 3.73
C ALA A 192 2.45 16.04 4.69
N PHE A 193 3.73 15.99 5.08
CA PHE A 193 4.25 14.97 5.97
C PHE A 193 3.69 15.08 7.41
N PRO A 194 3.87 16.19 8.15
CA PRO A 194 3.36 16.28 9.52
C PRO A 194 1.83 16.18 9.57
N ILE A 195 1.11 16.67 8.54
CA ILE A 195 -0.36 16.50 8.45
C ILE A 195 -0.72 15.01 8.33
N GLY A 196 -0.10 14.28 7.40
CA GLY A 196 -0.37 12.86 7.18
C GLY A 196 -0.03 12.00 8.39
N VAL A 197 1.16 12.19 8.97
CA VAL A 197 1.61 11.44 10.14
C VAL A 197 0.75 11.74 11.36
N THR A 198 0.38 13.00 11.60
CA THR A 198 -0.49 13.37 12.72
C THR A 198 -1.86 12.74 12.56
N PHE A 199 -2.44 12.79 11.36
CA PHE A 199 -3.73 12.17 11.07
C PHE A 199 -3.71 10.65 11.30
N LEU A 200 -2.68 9.95 10.81
CA LEU A 200 -2.53 8.50 11.01
C LEU A 200 -2.29 8.16 12.49
N SER A 201 -1.51 8.96 13.20
CA SER A 201 -1.23 8.77 14.62
C SER A 201 -2.49 8.97 15.48
N ILE A 202 -3.27 10.02 15.22
CA ILE A 202 -4.56 10.24 15.88
C ILE A 202 -5.50 9.07 15.60
N THR A 203 -5.58 8.64 14.33
CA THR A 203 -6.40 7.48 13.93
C THR A 203 -6.01 6.21 14.70
N ALA A 204 -4.71 5.93 14.82
CA ALA A 204 -4.20 4.82 15.62
C ALA A 204 -4.59 4.93 17.10
N VAL A 205 -4.47 6.12 17.70
CA VAL A 205 -4.87 6.36 19.09
C VAL A 205 -6.39 6.17 19.28
N CYS A 206 -7.21 6.70 18.38
CA CYS A 206 -8.66 6.52 18.43
C CYS A 206 -9.05 5.03 18.38
N PHE A 207 -8.44 4.25 17.48
CA PHE A 207 -8.69 2.80 17.43
C PHE A 207 -8.14 2.07 18.66
N ALA A 208 -6.99 2.51 19.20
CA ALA A 208 -6.44 1.93 20.43
C ALA A 208 -7.36 2.19 21.63
N GLU A 209 -7.94 3.38 21.74
CA GLU A 209 -8.91 3.72 22.77
C GLU A 209 -10.18 2.85 22.65
N ARG A 210 -10.69 2.65 21.43
CA ARG A 210 -11.81 1.74 21.16
C ARG A 210 -11.47 0.29 21.47
N TRP A 211 -10.24 -0.14 21.17
CA TRP A 211 -9.75 -1.46 21.53
C TRP A 211 -9.73 -1.65 23.06
N ILE A 212 -9.19 -0.70 23.82
CA ILE A 212 -9.12 -0.77 25.29
C ILE A 212 -10.53 -0.75 25.92
N SER A 213 -11.47 -0.02 25.32
CA SER A 213 -12.84 0.12 25.82
C SER A 213 -13.77 -1.02 25.37
N ALA A 214 -13.35 -1.86 24.42
CA ALA A 214 -14.17 -2.93 23.87
C ALA A 214 -14.37 -4.06 24.89
N THR A 215 -15.63 -4.37 25.18
CA THR A 215 -16.03 -5.49 26.05
C THR A 215 -16.29 -6.78 25.26
N ASP A 216 -16.60 -6.66 23.97
CA ASP A 216 -16.85 -7.80 23.09
C ASP A 216 -15.55 -8.32 22.44
N PRO A 217 -15.25 -9.64 22.50
CA PRO A 217 -14.04 -10.21 21.94
C PRO A 217 -13.82 -9.98 20.44
N ALA A 218 -14.89 -9.88 19.65
CA ALA A 218 -14.78 -9.61 18.21
C ALA A 218 -14.40 -8.16 17.94
N ALA A 219 -15.02 -7.22 18.65
CA ALA A 219 -14.64 -5.81 18.61
C ALA A 219 -13.19 -5.61 19.07
N THR A 220 -12.75 -6.26 20.16
CA THR A 220 -11.36 -6.20 20.65
C THR A 220 -10.37 -6.64 19.58
N ALA A 221 -10.60 -7.79 18.93
CA ALA A 221 -9.73 -8.30 17.87
C ALA A 221 -9.73 -7.39 16.63
N GLY A 222 -10.90 -6.92 16.22
CA GLY A 222 -11.06 -6.01 15.07
C GLY A 222 -10.33 -4.69 15.26
N PHE A 223 -10.53 -4.02 16.41
CA PHE A 223 -9.82 -2.75 16.68
C PHE A 223 -8.33 -2.94 16.86
N ALA A 224 -7.86 -4.07 17.42
CA ALA A 224 -6.44 -4.38 17.47
C ALA A 224 -5.80 -4.50 16.07
N LEU A 225 -6.50 -5.10 15.10
CA LEU A 225 -6.08 -5.12 13.68
C LEU A 225 -5.98 -3.69 13.12
N LEU A 226 -7.02 -2.87 13.32
CA LEU A 226 -7.07 -1.49 12.82
C LEU A 226 -5.99 -0.60 13.44
N THR A 227 -5.77 -0.70 14.74
CA THR A 227 -4.68 -0.01 15.44
C THR A 227 -3.33 -0.41 14.85
N ALA A 228 -3.06 -1.71 14.70
CA ALA A 228 -1.81 -2.18 14.13
C ALA A 228 -1.60 -1.66 12.71
N MET A 229 -2.63 -1.67 11.85
CA MET A 229 -2.56 -1.12 10.49
C MET A 229 -2.30 0.38 10.48
N ALA A 230 -3.02 1.16 11.28
CA ALA A 230 -2.82 2.61 11.35
C ALA A 230 -1.43 2.97 11.88
N THR A 231 -0.93 2.23 12.88
CA THR A 231 0.43 2.38 13.39
C THR A 231 1.48 2.02 12.34
N LEU A 232 1.32 0.90 11.62
CA LEU A 232 2.22 0.51 10.54
C LEU A 232 2.26 1.55 9.42
N ALA A 233 1.09 2.08 9.01
CA ALA A 233 1.01 3.15 8.04
C ALA A 233 1.73 4.42 8.53
N ALA A 234 1.58 4.80 9.80
CA ALA A 234 2.32 5.92 10.39
C ALA A 234 3.83 5.68 10.38
N ILE A 235 4.28 4.46 10.74
CA ILE A 235 5.70 4.07 10.69
C ILE A 235 6.24 4.16 9.26
N GLU A 236 5.50 3.67 8.26
CA GLU A 236 5.89 3.77 6.86
C GLU A 236 6.13 5.23 6.44
N HIS A 237 5.28 6.14 6.90
CA HIS A 237 5.48 7.57 6.63
C HIS A 237 6.75 8.10 7.30
N TRP A 238 7.00 7.72 8.56
CA TRP A 238 8.25 8.07 9.23
C TRP A 238 9.49 7.56 8.47
N LEU A 239 9.43 6.36 7.88
CA LEU A 239 10.53 5.80 7.08
C LEU A 239 10.83 6.61 5.80
N MET A 240 9.87 7.38 5.28
CA MET A 240 10.13 8.30 4.15
C MET A 240 10.98 9.51 4.54
N VAL A 241 11.05 9.83 5.83
CA VAL A 241 11.78 10.99 6.37
C VAL A 241 13.05 10.58 7.11
N VAL A 242 12.99 9.51 7.90
CA VAL A 242 14.12 9.05 8.69
C VAL A 242 15.10 8.27 7.79
N PRO A 243 16.42 8.55 7.84
CA PRO A 243 17.42 7.86 7.05
C PRO A 243 17.74 6.45 7.59
N LEU A 244 16.72 5.61 7.76
CA LEU A 244 16.89 4.19 8.13
C LEU A 244 17.03 3.35 6.87
N PRO A 245 18.08 2.52 6.71
CA PRO A 245 18.27 1.70 5.51
C PRO A 245 17.23 0.56 5.41
N ASP A 246 15.98 0.92 5.14
CA ASP A 246 14.86 0.04 4.79
C ASP A 246 15.18 -0.92 3.63
N ALA A 247 16.02 -0.49 2.68
CA ALA A 247 16.61 -1.34 1.65
C ALA A 247 17.37 -2.56 2.23
N LYS A 248 17.91 -2.47 3.46
CA LYS A 248 18.53 -3.61 4.14
C LYS A 248 17.52 -4.66 4.62
N LEU A 249 16.30 -4.25 5.02
CA LEU A 249 15.23 -5.17 5.40
C LEU A 249 14.75 -6.01 4.20
N TRP A 250 14.89 -5.46 2.99
CA TRP A 250 14.51 -6.09 1.73
C TRP A 250 15.71 -6.47 0.84
N ARG A 251 16.93 -6.47 1.38
CA ARG A 251 18.17 -6.68 0.62
C ARG A 251 18.24 -8.04 -0.05
N TRP A 252 17.61 -9.04 0.56
CA TRP A 252 17.45 -10.39 0.02
C TRP A 252 16.64 -10.42 -1.28
N MET A 253 15.93 -9.35 -1.61
CA MET A 253 15.18 -9.24 -2.86
C MET A 253 15.85 -8.33 -3.91
N LEU A 254 16.75 -7.42 -3.51
CA LEU A 254 17.35 -6.40 -4.40
C LEU A 254 18.36 -7.02 -5.38
N PRO A 255 18.51 -6.49 -6.62
CA PRO A 255 19.56 -6.92 -7.54
C PRO A 255 20.93 -6.75 -6.89
N SER A 256 21.83 -7.72 -7.10
CA SER A 256 23.23 -7.52 -6.78
C SER A 256 23.74 -6.30 -7.54
N PRO A 257 24.50 -5.39 -6.90
CA PRO A 257 25.17 -4.32 -7.61
C PRO A 257 25.95 -4.91 -8.79
N PRO A 258 26.00 -4.25 -9.96
CA PRO A 258 26.90 -4.68 -11.01
C PRO A 258 28.29 -4.80 -10.39
N THR A 259 28.91 -5.97 -10.47
CA THR A 259 30.34 -6.10 -10.19
C THR A 259 31.04 -5.23 -11.22
N THR A 260 31.39 -4.00 -10.84
CA THR A 260 32.34 -3.18 -11.58
C THR A 260 33.66 -3.96 -11.54
N ARG A 261 33.89 -4.78 -12.56
CA ARG A 261 35.23 -5.31 -12.85
C ARG A 261 36.04 -4.08 -13.24
N GLN A 262 36.79 -3.56 -12.27
CA GLN A 262 37.89 -2.64 -12.56
C GLN A 262 38.92 -3.47 -13.33
N ASP A 263 38.83 -3.43 -14.66
CA ASP A 263 39.94 -3.84 -15.51
C ASP A 263 41.07 -2.85 -15.22
N ILE A 264 42.02 -3.29 -14.39
CA ILE A 264 43.30 -2.62 -14.17
C ILE A 264 44.01 -2.66 -15.53
N PRO A 265 44.38 -1.52 -16.14
CA PRO A 265 45.22 -1.55 -17.31
C PRO A 265 46.60 -2.07 -16.87
N ASP A 266 47.02 -3.21 -17.42
CA ASP A 266 48.39 -3.69 -17.29
C ASP A 266 49.34 -2.60 -17.81
N GLU A 267 50.14 -2.03 -16.91
CA GLU A 267 51.27 -1.18 -17.25
C GLU A 267 52.31 -1.98 -18.07
N LEU A 268 52.66 -1.47 -19.25
CA LEU A 268 53.92 -1.75 -19.95
C LEU A 268 54.45 -0.45 -20.57
#